data_AF-A0A2N4YP37-F1
#
_entry.id   AF-A0A2N4YP37-F1
#
_cell.length_a   1.000
_cell.length_b   1.000
_cell.length_c   1.000
_cell.angle_alpha   90.00
_cell.angle_beta   90.00
_cell.angle_gamma   90.00
#
_symmetry.space_group_name_H-M   'P 1'
#
loop_
_entity.id
_entity.type
_entity.pdbx_description
1 polymer ?
#
loop_
_entity_poly.entity_id
_entity_poly.type
_entity_poly.pdbx_seq_one_letter_code
_entity_poly.pdbx_strand_id
1 'polypeptide(L)'
;LSDELKQAMAVAVKNIETFHNAQQLQAVDVETLPGVRCQQVTRPIASVGLYIPGGSAPLFSTVLMLATPARIAGCQQVVLCSPPPIADEILYAAQLCGVKTIFNVGGAQAIAALALGTESVPKVDKIFGPGNAYVTEAKRQVSQRLDGAAIDMPAGPSEVLVIADSGATPDFVASDLLSQAEHGPDSQV
;
A
#
# COMPACT_ATOMS: atom_id res chain seq x y z
N LEU A 1 -13.17 -15.94 10.20
CA LEU A 1 -13.36 -15.64 8.76
C LEU A 1 -14.00 -16.82 8.04
N SER A 2 -15.02 -16.57 7.21
CA SER A 2 -15.67 -17.59 6.37
C SER A 2 -14.71 -18.12 5.31
N ASP A 3 -14.94 -19.35 4.85
CA ASP A 3 -14.08 -19.94 3.80
C ASP A 3 -14.26 -19.24 2.45
N GLU A 4 -15.46 -18.73 2.17
CA GLU A 4 -15.74 -17.91 0.99
C GLU A 4 -14.88 -16.63 0.98
N LEU A 5 -14.78 -15.91 2.12
CA LEU A 5 -13.94 -14.72 2.22
C LEU A 5 -12.45 -15.05 2.04
N LYS A 6 -11.97 -16.15 2.66
CA LYS A 6 -10.60 -16.60 2.49
C LYS A 6 -10.28 -16.93 1.03
N GLN A 7 -11.20 -17.60 0.33
CA GLN A 7 -11.07 -17.91 -1.09
C GLN A 7 -11.05 -16.64 -1.95
N ALA A 8 -11.93 -15.67 -1.68
CA ALA A 8 -11.95 -14.39 -2.37
C ALA A 8 -10.61 -13.64 -2.20
N MET A 9 -10.06 -13.62 -0.98
CA MET A 9 -8.75 -13.01 -0.71
C MET A 9 -7.61 -13.73 -1.43
N ALA A 10 -7.64 -15.07 -1.50
CA ALA A 10 -6.64 -15.85 -2.24
C ALA A 10 -6.70 -15.58 -3.75
N VAL A 11 -7.90 -15.44 -4.33
CA VAL A 11 -8.08 -15.02 -5.73
C VAL A 11 -7.53 -13.62 -5.95
N ALA A 12 -7.83 -12.68 -5.05
CA ALA A 12 -7.32 -11.31 -5.14
C ALA A 12 -5.79 -11.26 -5.11
N VAL A 13 -5.15 -11.98 -4.16
CA VAL A 13 -3.68 -12.06 -4.08
C VAL A 13 -3.09 -12.61 -5.37
N LYS A 14 -3.66 -13.69 -5.92
CA LYS A 14 -3.17 -14.30 -7.17
C LYS A 14 -3.23 -13.31 -8.34
N ASN A 15 -4.32 -12.55 -8.46
CA ASN A 15 -4.48 -11.55 -9.51
C ASN A 15 -3.50 -10.38 -9.35
N ILE A 16 -3.36 -9.86 -8.13
CA ILE A 16 -2.40 -8.80 -7.79
C ILE A 16 -0.97 -9.27 -8.07
N GLU A 17 -0.62 -10.49 -7.68
CA GLU A 17 0.70 -11.09 -7.92
C GLU A 17 0.98 -11.28 -9.40
N THR A 18 -0.01 -11.72 -10.18
CA THR A 18 0.11 -11.84 -11.64
C THR A 18 0.44 -10.49 -12.28
N PHE A 19 -0.27 -9.44 -11.90
CA PHE A 19 -0.05 -8.09 -12.44
C PHE A 19 1.31 -7.51 -12.04
N HIS A 20 1.70 -7.62 -10.78
CA HIS A 20 2.96 -7.04 -10.29
C HIS A 20 4.20 -7.82 -10.77
N ASN A 21 4.10 -9.14 -10.99
CA ASN A 21 5.20 -9.89 -11.62
C ASN A 21 5.43 -9.48 -13.09
N ALA A 22 4.37 -9.10 -13.81
CA ALA A 22 4.50 -8.62 -15.19
C ALA A 22 5.27 -7.29 -15.30
N GLN A 23 5.44 -6.56 -14.19
CA GLN A 23 6.14 -5.28 -14.13
C GLN A 23 7.66 -5.42 -13.89
N GLN A 24 8.20 -6.64 -13.76
CA GLN A 24 9.63 -6.84 -13.57
C GLN A 24 10.42 -6.26 -14.76
N LEU A 25 11.30 -5.30 -14.46
CA LEU A 25 12.13 -4.67 -15.48
C LEU A 25 13.14 -5.66 -16.06
N GLN A 26 13.30 -5.64 -17.37
CA GLN A 26 14.38 -6.37 -18.03
C GLN A 26 15.73 -5.80 -17.61
N ALA A 27 16.72 -6.68 -17.48
CA ALA A 27 18.08 -6.26 -17.18
C ALA A 27 18.63 -5.38 -18.30
N VAL A 28 19.18 -4.22 -17.95
CA VAL A 28 19.91 -3.37 -18.90
C VAL A 28 21.39 -3.60 -18.65
N ASP A 29 22.09 -4.04 -19.69
CA ASP A 29 23.53 -4.29 -19.67
C ASP A 29 24.08 -4.04 -21.07
N VAL A 30 24.77 -2.92 -21.24
CA VAL A 30 25.18 -2.41 -22.55
C VAL A 30 26.62 -1.90 -22.51
N GLU A 31 27.37 -2.12 -23.58
CA GLU A 31 28.66 -1.47 -23.81
C GLU A 31 28.43 -0.31 -24.78
N THR A 32 28.59 0.92 -24.30
CA THR A 32 28.27 2.12 -25.09
C THR A 32 29.42 2.54 -26.00
N LEU A 33 30.66 2.25 -25.57
CA LEU A 33 31.92 2.40 -26.30
C LEU A 33 32.85 1.26 -25.87
N PRO A 34 33.87 0.90 -26.67
CA PRO A 34 34.86 -0.10 -26.27
C PRO A 34 35.44 0.19 -24.88
N GLY A 35 35.22 -0.72 -23.93
CA GLY A 35 35.65 -0.62 -22.54
C GLY A 35 34.68 0.12 -21.59
N VAL A 36 33.56 0.66 -22.07
CA VAL A 36 32.58 1.40 -21.26
C VAL A 36 31.26 0.62 -21.17
N ARG A 37 31.14 -0.18 -20.09
CA ARG A 37 29.94 -0.97 -19.79
C ARG A 37 29.04 -0.26 -18.79
N CYS A 38 27.75 -0.16 -19.11
CA CYS A 38 26.72 0.43 -18.28
C CYS A 38 25.65 -0.63 -17.95
N GLN A 39 25.28 -0.73 -16.67
CA GLN A 39 24.27 -1.68 -16.19
C GLN A 39 23.21 -0.96 -15.36
N GLN A 40 21.94 -1.37 -15.51
CA GLN A 40 20.87 -1.01 -14.58
C GLN A 40 20.52 -2.23 -13.74
N VAL A 41 20.61 -2.05 -12.42
CA VAL A 41 20.43 -3.13 -11.46
C VAL A 41 19.38 -2.73 -10.43
N THR A 42 18.29 -3.48 -10.39
CA THR A 42 17.20 -3.26 -9.41
C THR A 42 17.51 -4.01 -8.11
N ARG A 43 17.26 -3.38 -6.97
CA ARG A 43 17.40 -3.95 -5.63
C ARG A 43 16.17 -3.59 -4.79
N PRO A 44 15.66 -4.50 -3.95
CA PRO A 44 14.60 -4.17 -3.01
C PRO A 44 15.06 -3.15 -1.98
N ILE A 45 14.10 -2.39 -1.48
CA ILE A 45 14.26 -1.62 -0.25
C ILE A 45 14.37 -2.63 0.91
N ALA A 46 15.31 -2.40 1.82
CA ALA A 46 15.58 -3.35 2.90
C ALA A 46 14.39 -3.44 3.87
N SER A 47 13.88 -2.28 4.31
CA SER A 47 12.79 -2.19 5.28
C SER A 47 11.66 -1.27 4.80
N VAL A 48 10.42 -1.77 4.78
CA VAL A 48 9.24 -1.00 4.38
C VAL A 48 8.16 -1.05 5.46
N GLY A 49 7.51 0.10 5.68
CA GLY A 49 6.36 0.26 6.56
C GLY A 49 5.07 0.34 5.76
N LEU A 50 4.06 -0.44 6.14
CA LEU A 50 2.74 -0.47 5.51
C LEU A 50 1.73 0.08 6.51
N TYR A 51 1.17 1.25 6.23
CA TYR A 51 0.09 1.81 7.01
C TYR A 51 -1.26 1.35 6.44
N ILE A 52 -2.07 0.71 7.27
CA ILE A 52 -3.41 0.24 6.90
C ILE A 52 -4.40 1.08 7.70
N PRO A 53 -5.25 1.88 7.04
CA PRO A 53 -6.26 2.67 7.74
C PRO A 53 -7.23 1.76 8.49
N GLY A 54 -7.60 2.19 9.69
CA GLY A 54 -8.78 1.72 10.41
C GLY A 54 -9.91 2.74 10.25
N GLY A 55 -11.15 2.30 10.44
CA GLY A 55 -12.32 3.15 10.26
C GLY A 55 -13.62 2.35 10.34
N SER A 56 -14.60 2.76 9.53
CA SER A 56 -15.93 2.12 9.43
C SER A 56 -15.89 0.69 8.87
N ALA A 57 -14.87 0.35 8.07
CA ALA A 57 -14.69 -0.97 7.48
C ALA A 57 -13.22 -1.43 7.52
N PRO A 58 -12.97 -2.74 7.65
CA PRO A 58 -11.62 -3.28 7.60
C PRO A 58 -11.09 -3.27 6.16
N LEU A 59 -10.08 -2.42 5.89
CA LEU A 59 -9.46 -2.29 4.57
C LEU A 59 -8.38 -3.37 4.34
N PHE A 60 -8.76 -4.65 4.41
CA PHE A 60 -7.85 -5.76 4.15
C PHE A 60 -7.34 -5.77 2.69
N SER A 61 -8.09 -5.18 1.74
CA SER A 61 -7.66 -4.99 0.35
C SER A 61 -6.37 -4.17 0.25
N THR A 62 -6.21 -3.13 1.07
CA THR A 62 -4.99 -2.33 1.17
C THR A 62 -3.80 -3.18 1.58
N VAL A 63 -3.99 -4.14 2.48
CA VAL A 63 -2.92 -5.09 2.86
C VAL A 63 -2.45 -5.87 1.64
N LEU A 64 -3.40 -6.40 0.84
CA LEU A 64 -3.06 -7.18 -0.35
C LEU A 64 -2.32 -6.33 -1.38
N MET A 65 -2.74 -5.09 -1.60
CA MET A 65 -2.15 -4.16 -2.55
C MET A 65 -0.74 -3.69 -2.14
N LEU A 66 -0.44 -3.62 -0.85
CA LEU A 66 0.86 -3.15 -0.36
C LEU A 66 1.84 -4.29 -0.08
N ALA A 67 1.39 -5.36 0.58
CA ALA A 67 2.25 -6.45 1.03
C ALA A 67 2.65 -7.40 -0.11
N THR A 68 1.77 -7.62 -1.08
CA THR A 68 2.07 -8.48 -2.24
C THR A 68 3.26 -7.95 -3.06
N PRO A 69 3.28 -6.69 -3.53
CA PRO A 69 4.45 -6.17 -4.23
C PRO A 69 5.70 -6.08 -3.35
N ALA A 70 5.57 -5.79 -2.04
CA ALA A 70 6.71 -5.81 -1.13
C ALA A 70 7.38 -7.20 -1.05
N ARG A 71 6.57 -8.27 -1.02
CA ARG A 71 7.03 -9.66 -1.09
C ARG A 71 7.69 -9.97 -2.44
N ILE A 72 7.06 -9.60 -3.56
CA ILE A 72 7.60 -9.84 -4.92
C ILE A 72 8.94 -9.14 -5.10
N ALA A 73 9.06 -7.89 -4.63
CA ALA A 73 10.31 -7.14 -4.69
C ALA A 73 11.43 -7.80 -3.86
N GLY A 74 11.08 -8.54 -2.80
CA GLY A 74 12.02 -9.16 -1.88
C GLY A 74 12.46 -8.23 -0.74
N CYS A 75 11.57 -7.36 -0.26
CA CYS A 75 11.84 -6.53 0.91
C CYS A 75 12.10 -7.44 2.12
N GLN A 76 13.23 -7.25 2.80
CA GLN A 76 13.66 -8.15 3.88
C GLN A 76 12.79 -7.98 5.13
N GLN A 77 12.39 -6.74 5.38
CA GLN A 77 11.58 -6.37 6.53
C GLN A 77 10.34 -5.61 6.07
N VAL A 78 9.17 -6.13 6.46
CA VAL A 78 7.86 -5.54 6.18
C VAL A 78 7.14 -5.37 7.51
N VAL A 79 6.88 -4.12 7.88
CA VAL A 79 6.23 -3.74 9.14
C VAL A 79 4.86 -3.18 8.84
N LEU A 80 3.81 -3.76 9.41
CA LEU A 80 2.44 -3.28 9.23
C LEU A 80 1.96 -2.56 10.48
N CYS A 81 1.42 -1.35 10.31
CA CYS A 81 0.74 -0.61 11.37
C CYS A 81 -0.73 -0.42 11.01
N SER A 82 -1.62 -0.73 11.96
CA SER A 82 -3.05 -0.50 11.83
C SER A 82 -3.62 0.00 13.16
N PRO A 83 -4.58 0.94 13.17
CA PRO A 83 -5.22 1.41 14.39
C PRO A 83 -5.91 0.28 15.18
N PRO A 84 -5.93 0.34 16.53
CA PRO A 84 -6.64 -0.61 17.38
C PRO A 84 -8.16 -0.45 17.37
N PRO A 85 -8.93 -1.55 17.47
CA PRO A 85 -8.49 -2.94 17.35
C PRO A 85 -8.26 -3.34 15.88
N ILE A 86 -7.22 -4.14 15.61
CA ILE A 86 -6.98 -4.67 14.25
C ILE A 86 -8.01 -5.76 13.96
N ALA A 87 -8.68 -5.66 12.81
CA ALA A 87 -9.66 -6.65 12.36
C ALA A 87 -9.01 -7.98 11.94
N ASP A 88 -9.71 -9.10 12.15
CA ASP A 88 -9.23 -10.44 11.79
C ASP A 88 -8.92 -10.57 10.29
N GLU A 89 -9.67 -9.87 9.44
CA GLU A 89 -9.47 -9.81 7.99
C GLU A 89 -8.09 -9.22 7.63
N ILE A 90 -7.66 -8.17 8.35
CA ILE A 90 -6.35 -7.54 8.15
C ILE A 90 -5.23 -8.50 8.57
N LEU A 91 -5.41 -9.18 9.71
CA LEU A 91 -4.43 -10.16 10.21
C LEU A 91 -4.30 -11.34 9.25
N TYR A 92 -5.41 -11.86 8.74
CA TYR A 92 -5.39 -12.94 7.76
C TYR A 92 -4.80 -12.50 6.42
N ALA A 93 -5.11 -11.29 5.94
CA ALA A 93 -4.48 -10.71 4.75
C ALA A 93 -2.96 -10.59 4.89
N ALA A 94 -2.52 -10.11 6.06
CA ALA A 94 -1.11 -9.96 6.39
C ALA A 94 -0.41 -11.32 6.40
N GLN A 95 -1.01 -12.32 7.03
CA GLN A 95 -0.51 -13.70 7.01
C GLN A 95 -0.42 -14.26 5.59
N LEU A 96 -1.46 -14.08 4.78
CA LEU A 96 -1.52 -14.55 3.39
C LEU A 96 -0.42 -13.93 2.52
N CYS A 97 -0.07 -12.67 2.79
CA CYS A 97 1.00 -11.96 2.08
C CYS A 97 2.40 -12.15 2.70
N GLY A 98 2.52 -12.89 3.81
CA GLY A 98 3.80 -13.18 4.48
C GLY A 98 4.32 -12.08 5.41
N VAL A 99 3.47 -11.14 5.83
CA VAL A 99 3.83 -10.09 6.79
C VAL A 99 3.82 -10.65 8.20
N LYS A 100 4.95 -10.54 8.91
CA LYS A 100 5.14 -11.12 10.25
C LYS A 100 5.12 -10.10 11.38
N THR A 101 5.48 -8.86 11.09
CA THR A 101 5.60 -7.80 12.09
C THR A 101 4.43 -6.86 11.97
N ILE A 102 3.53 -6.90 12.95
CA ILE A 102 2.29 -6.11 12.97
C ILE A 102 2.22 -5.35 14.29
N PHE A 103 2.01 -4.04 14.21
CA PHE A 103 1.83 -3.17 15.36
C PHE A 103 0.43 -2.58 15.40
N ASN A 104 -0.13 -2.59 16.60
CA ASN A 104 -1.46 -2.09 16.87
C ASN A 104 -1.42 -0.58 17.19
N VAL A 105 -1.10 0.22 16.17
CA VAL A 105 -0.91 1.66 16.25
C VAL A 105 -1.37 2.32 14.94
N GLY A 106 -2.09 3.43 15.06
CA GLY A 106 -2.65 4.20 13.94
C GLY A 106 -2.18 5.63 13.89
N GLY A 107 -2.67 6.41 12.92
CA GLY A 107 -2.50 7.86 12.85
C GLY A 107 -1.07 8.34 12.58
N ALA A 108 -0.84 9.63 12.81
CA ALA A 108 0.46 10.28 12.62
C ALA A 108 1.58 9.65 13.48
N GLN A 109 1.24 9.17 14.68
CA GLN A 109 2.17 8.51 15.58
C GLN A 109 2.68 7.16 15.03
N ALA A 110 1.86 6.42 14.28
CA ALA A 110 2.32 5.21 13.58
C ALA A 110 3.35 5.55 12.50
N ILE A 111 3.10 6.63 11.75
CA ILE A 111 4.02 7.11 10.71
C ILE A 111 5.34 7.58 11.33
N ALA A 112 5.29 8.32 12.44
CA ALA A 112 6.48 8.74 13.17
C ALA A 112 7.27 7.52 13.70
N ALA A 113 6.60 6.53 14.28
CA ALA A 113 7.23 5.32 14.79
C ALA A 113 7.91 4.51 13.68
N LEU A 114 7.27 4.36 12.52
CA LEU A 114 7.87 3.72 11.34
C LEU A 114 9.08 4.52 10.83
N ALA A 115 8.95 5.84 10.71
CA ALA A 115 9.97 6.68 10.11
C ALA A 115 11.22 6.86 10.98
N LEU A 116 11.05 6.94 12.30
CA LEU A 116 12.12 7.27 13.25
C LEU A 116 12.57 6.06 14.06
N GLY A 117 11.76 5.01 14.12
CA GLY A 117 11.97 3.88 15.02
C GLY A 117 11.60 4.23 16.47
N THR A 118 11.28 3.20 17.25
CA THR A 118 11.09 3.25 18.71
C THR A 118 11.79 2.04 19.35
N GLU A 119 11.64 1.87 20.67
CA GLU A 119 12.13 0.68 21.38
C GLU A 119 11.45 -0.61 20.89
N SER A 120 10.26 -0.52 20.30
CA SER A 120 9.46 -1.66 19.85
C SER A 120 9.21 -1.67 18.34
N VAL A 121 8.98 -0.51 17.72
CA VAL A 121 8.72 -0.37 16.29
C VAL A 121 10.04 -0.12 15.58
N PRO A 122 10.51 -1.05 14.74
CA PRO A 122 11.76 -0.85 14.03
C PRO A 122 11.60 0.22 12.96
N LYS A 123 12.66 1.01 12.75
CA LYS A 123 12.74 2.01 11.69
C LYS A 123 12.63 1.35 10.31
N VAL A 124 11.92 2.00 9.39
CA VAL A 124 11.81 1.58 7.98
C VAL A 124 12.39 2.65 7.05
N ASP A 125 12.79 2.23 5.86
CA ASP A 125 13.39 3.13 4.85
C ASP A 125 12.31 3.83 4.01
N LYS A 126 11.16 3.18 3.82
CA LYS A 126 10.04 3.72 3.06
C LYS A 126 8.69 3.33 3.64
N ILE A 127 7.76 4.29 3.69
CA ILE A 127 6.40 4.11 4.21
C ILE A 127 5.38 4.19 3.07
N PHE A 128 4.47 3.22 3.05
CA PHE A 128 3.42 3.07 2.07
C PHE A 128 2.04 3.08 2.72
N GLY A 129 1.05 3.42 1.92
CA GLY A 129 -0.36 3.21 2.26
C GLY A 129 -1.14 4.50 2.42
N PRO A 130 -2.45 4.45 2.14
CA PRO A 130 -3.35 5.58 2.24
C PRO A 130 -3.63 5.93 3.71
N GLY A 131 -4.21 7.10 3.96
CA GLY A 131 -4.68 7.47 5.29
C GLY A 131 -5.39 8.82 5.27
N ASN A 132 -5.95 9.19 6.42
CA ASN A 132 -6.58 10.50 6.57
C ASN A 132 -5.55 11.64 6.47
N ALA A 133 -6.04 12.88 6.49
CA ALA A 133 -5.19 14.08 6.40
C ALA A 133 -4.01 14.09 7.37
N TYR A 134 -4.17 13.58 8.60
CA TYR A 134 -3.10 13.52 9.60
C TYR A 134 -2.00 12.52 9.22
N VAL A 135 -2.38 11.36 8.69
CA VAL A 135 -1.44 10.34 8.20
C VAL A 135 -0.67 10.88 7.00
N THR A 136 -1.37 11.51 6.05
CA THR A 136 -0.77 12.07 4.84
C THR A 136 0.17 13.24 5.16
N GLU A 137 -0.22 14.13 6.08
CA GLU A 137 0.65 15.22 6.54
C GLU A 137 1.86 14.68 7.32
N ALA A 138 1.69 13.67 8.17
CA ALA A 138 2.81 13.03 8.85
C ALA A 138 3.80 12.41 7.86
N LYS A 139 3.31 11.71 6.83
CA LYS A 139 4.11 11.15 5.73
C LYS A 139 4.89 12.25 5.02
N ARG A 140 4.23 13.38 4.71
CA ARG A 140 4.87 14.55 4.09
C ARG A 140 6.02 15.06 4.96
N GLN A 141 5.79 15.29 6.25
CA GLN A 141 6.81 15.81 7.16
C GLN A 141 7.99 14.86 7.32
N VAL A 142 7.76 13.55 7.52
CA VAL A 142 8.87 12.59 7.68
C VAL A 142 9.69 12.44 6.40
N SER A 143 9.06 12.55 5.23
CA SER A 143 9.78 12.48 3.93
C SER A 143 10.70 13.67 3.67
N GLN A 144 10.48 14.80 4.34
CA GLN A 144 11.30 16.01 4.23
C GLN A 144 12.48 16.01 5.21
N ARG A 145 12.54 15.02 6.11
CA ARG A 145 13.63 14.89 7.08
C ARG A 145 14.78 14.10 6.48
N LEU A 146 16.01 14.49 6.82
CA LEU A 146 17.22 13.75 6.43
C LEU A 146 17.29 12.36 7.06
N ASP A 147 16.77 12.22 8.28
CA ASP A 147 16.73 10.98 9.05
C ASP A 147 15.39 10.24 8.96
N GLY A 148 14.44 10.75 8.17
CA GLY A 148 13.11 10.15 8.02
C GLY A 148 13.04 9.10 6.91
N ALA A 149 11.87 8.47 6.78
CA ALA A 149 11.58 7.51 5.73
C ALA A 149 11.07 8.20 4.46
N ALA A 150 11.41 7.65 3.30
CA ALA A 150 10.75 8.01 2.05
C ALA A 150 9.26 7.62 2.09
N ILE A 151 8.46 8.18 1.19
CA ILE A 151 7.04 7.83 1.04
C ILE A 151 6.73 7.46 -0.41
N ASP A 152 5.63 6.73 -0.61
CA ASP A 152 5.07 6.44 -1.94
C ASP A 152 4.53 7.69 -2.63
N MET A 153 3.47 8.28 -2.06
CA MET A 153 2.81 9.49 -2.52
C MET A 153 1.93 10.07 -1.41
N PRO A 154 1.58 11.37 -1.47
CA PRO A 154 0.48 11.91 -0.68
C PRO A 154 -0.84 11.33 -1.23
N ALA A 155 -1.30 10.23 -0.63
CA ALA A 155 -2.60 9.65 -0.98
C ALA A 155 -3.70 10.51 -0.35
N GLY A 156 -4.43 11.25 -1.18
CA GLY A 156 -5.59 12.03 -0.78
C GLY A 156 -6.86 11.17 -0.60
N PRO A 157 -8.02 11.82 -0.42
CA PRO A 157 -9.32 11.15 -0.46
C PRO A 157 -9.54 10.40 -1.77
N SER A 158 -10.51 9.49 -1.78
CA SER A 158 -10.84 8.72 -2.99
C SER A 158 -11.55 9.60 -4.01
N GLU A 159 -11.19 9.45 -5.28
CA GLU A 159 -11.75 10.20 -6.40
C GLU A 159 -12.14 9.25 -7.54
N VAL A 160 -13.22 9.56 -8.25
CA VAL A 160 -13.60 8.89 -9.51
C VAL A 160 -14.09 9.91 -10.53
N LEU A 161 -13.76 9.69 -11.80
CA LEU A 161 -14.31 10.44 -12.92
C LEU A 161 -14.96 9.45 -13.88
N VAL A 162 -16.29 9.56 -14.05
CA VAL A 162 -17.05 8.71 -14.97
C VAL A 162 -17.32 9.46 -16.28
N ILE A 163 -16.84 8.92 -17.39
CA ILE A 163 -17.16 9.41 -18.74
C ILE A 163 -18.27 8.51 -19.29
N ALA A 164 -19.47 9.07 -19.48
CA ALA A 164 -20.63 8.36 -19.98
C ALA A 164 -21.18 9.05 -21.24
N ASP A 165 -21.42 8.27 -22.29
CA ASP A 165 -22.10 8.72 -23.50
C ASP A 165 -23.57 8.23 -23.54
N SER A 166 -24.26 8.44 -24.65
CA SER A 166 -25.66 8.03 -24.80
C SER A 166 -25.88 6.50 -24.77
N GLY A 167 -24.82 5.70 -24.89
CA GLY A 167 -24.89 4.25 -24.80
C GLY A 167 -24.72 3.71 -23.37
N ALA A 168 -24.33 4.56 -22.42
CA ALA A 168 -24.13 4.15 -21.03
C ALA A 168 -25.45 3.87 -20.31
N THR A 169 -25.49 2.81 -19.51
CA THR A 169 -26.62 2.50 -18.63
C THR A 169 -26.63 3.46 -17.44
N PRO A 170 -27.68 4.31 -17.26
CA PRO A 170 -27.69 5.32 -16.21
C PRO A 170 -27.53 4.76 -14.79
N ASP A 171 -28.15 3.62 -14.49
CA ASP A 171 -28.07 2.98 -13.17
C ASP A 171 -26.65 2.52 -12.82
N PHE A 172 -25.86 2.11 -13.81
CA PHE A 172 -24.47 1.71 -13.61
C PHE A 172 -23.58 2.93 -13.39
N VAL A 173 -23.78 3.99 -14.16
CA VAL A 173 -23.07 5.27 -13.95
C VAL A 173 -23.34 5.82 -12.54
N ALA A 174 -24.59 5.78 -12.09
CA ALA A 174 -24.95 6.21 -10.74
C ALA A 174 -24.29 5.33 -9.67
N SER A 175 -24.26 4.02 -9.88
CA SER A 175 -23.63 3.06 -8.97
C SER A 175 -22.11 3.25 -8.90
N ASP A 176 -21.44 3.53 -10.03
CA ASP A 176 -20.01 3.81 -10.09
C ASP A 176 -19.65 5.08 -9.32
N LEU A 177 -20.44 6.15 -9.46
CA LEU A 177 -20.26 7.39 -8.69
C LEU A 177 -20.48 7.14 -7.19
N LEU A 178 -21.54 6.42 -6.82
CA LEU A 178 -21.81 6.12 -5.41
C LEU A 178 -20.71 5.25 -4.76
N SER A 179 -20.06 4.38 -5.54
CA SER A 179 -19.03 3.46 -5.05
C SER A 179 -17.82 4.16 -4.42
N GLN A 180 -17.47 5.38 -4.87
CA GLN A 180 -16.41 6.16 -4.23
C GLN A 180 -16.96 7.17 -3.22
N ALA A 181 -18.18 7.68 -3.43
CA ALA A 181 -18.80 8.62 -2.50
C ALA A 181 -19.00 8.01 -1.11
N GLU A 182 -19.20 6.68 -1.00
CA GLU A 182 -19.37 6.00 0.29
C GLU A 182 -18.09 5.92 1.14
N HIS A 183 -16.90 6.17 0.57
CA HIS A 183 -15.63 6.07 1.32
C HIS A 183 -15.48 7.13 2.40
N GLY A 184 -16.11 8.30 2.23
CA GLY A 184 -16.07 9.36 3.24
C GLY A 184 -16.59 10.69 2.73
N PRO A 185 -16.95 11.61 3.64
CA PRO A 185 -17.45 12.95 3.28
C PRO A 185 -16.40 13.82 2.57
N ASP A 186 -15.14 13.39 2.56
CA ASP A 186 -14.01 14.00 1.87
C ASP A 186 -13.77 13.45 0.46
N SER A 187 -14.53 12.44 0.01
CA SER A 187 -14.41 11.86 -1.34
C SER A 187 -15.05 12.76 -2.41
N GLN A 188 -14.52 12.71 -3.63
CA GLN A 188 -15.00 13.52 -4.76
C GLN A 188 -15.42 12.63 -5.94
N VAL A 189 -16.63 12.83 -6.45
CA VAL A 189 -17.23 12.05 -7.56
C VAL A 189 -17.89 12.96 -8.58
#